data_AF-A0A838AF55-F1
#
_entry.id   AF-A0A838AF55-F1
#
_cell.length_a   1.000
_cell.length_b   1.000
_cell.length_c   1.000
_cell.angle_alpha   90.00
_cell.angle_beta   90.00
_cell.angle_gamma   90.00
#
_symmetry.space_group_name_H-M   'P 1'
#
loop_
_entity.id
_entity.type
_entity.pdbx_description
1 polymer ?
#
loop_
_entity_poly.entity_id
_entity_poly.type
_entity_poly.pdbx_seq_one_letter_code
_entity_poly.pdbx_strand_id
1 'polypeptide(L)'
;MTARRQRPLSREEYARGLPDYHDPTAGWAGAAPMYSALTLRLWVSGIGILFCVATGIVALRMDGWLWFALVLFAVALGLLINIGWVAHRKRRGEPG
;
A
#
# COMPACT_ATOMS: atom_id res chain seq x y z
N MET A 1 23.49 -21.08 26.06
CA MET A 1 22.38 -20.87 25.11
C MET A 1 22.97 -20.63 23.73
N THR A 2 22.37 -21.25 22.72
CA THR A 2 22.92 -21.65 21.42
C THR A 2 23.36 -20.49 20.52
N ALA A 3 24.62 -20.53 20.08
CA ALA A 3 25.10 -19.75 18.95
C ALA A 3 24.37 -20.22 17.68
N ARG A 4 23.32 -19.49 17.27
CA ARG A 4 22.60 -19.73 16.02
C ARG A 4 23.56 -19.41 14.87
N ARG A 5 24.10 -20.44 14.23
CA ARG A 5 24.91 -20.30 13.01
C ARG A 5 24.21 -19.31 12.07
N GLN A 6 24.91 -18.24 11.68
CA GLN A 6 24.50 -17.32 10.64
C GLN A 6 24.50 -18.07 9.30
N ARG A 7 23.43 -18.82 9.05
CA ARG A 7 23.17 -19.37 7.73
C ARG A 7 22.66 -18.20 6.88
N PRO A 8 23.20 -17.97 5.68
CA PRO A 8 22.63 -16.98 4.77
C PRO A 8 21.16 -17.31 4.56
N LEU A 9 20.29 -16.34 4.86
CA LEU A 9 18.84 -16.47 4.72
C LEU A 9 18.51 -16.83 3.26
N SER A 10 17.64 -17.80 3.07
CA SER A 10 17.22 -18.24 1.74
C SER A 10 16.48 -17.11 1.01
N ARG A 11 16.51 -17.12 -0.32
CA ARG A 11 15.74 -16.16 -1.14
C ARG A 11 14.25 -16.14 -0.78
N GLU A 12 13.71 -17.28 -0.35
CA GLU A 12 12.32 -17.41 0.08
C GLU A 12 12.04 -16.71 1.42
N GLU A 13 13.02 -16.65 2.33
CA GLU A 13 12.94 -15.89 3.58
C GLU A 13 13.05 -14.39 3.34
N TYR A 14 13.90 -13.95 2.40
CA TYR A 14 13.94 -12.56 1.94
C TYR A 14 12.64 -12.15 1.23
N ALA A 15 12.07 -13.03 0.41
CA ALA A 15 10.82 -12.79 -0.31
C ALA A 15 9.59 -12.70 0.62
N ARG A 16 9.70 -13.20 1.86
CA ARG A 16 8.64 -13.13 2.88
C ARG A 16 8.58 -11.77 3.60
N GLY A 17 9.54 -10.88 3.32
CA GLY A 17 9.81 -9.67 4.10
C GLY A 17 10.52 -10.07 5.39
N LEU A 18 11.70 -9.52 5.65
CA LEU A 18 12.33 -9.74 6.96
C LEU A 18 11.55 -8.93 8.01
N PRO A 19 11.10 -9.53 9.12
CA PRO A 19 10.56 -8.77 10.24
C PRO A 19 11.63 -7.79 10.73
N ASP A 20 11.22 -6.56 11.02
CA ASP A 20 11.99 -5.59 11.81
C ASP A 20 13.32 -5.06 11.24
N TYR A 21 13.60 -5.21 9.94
CA TYR A 21 14.87 -4.69 9.41
C TYR A 21 14.90 -3.14 9.25
N HIS A 22 13.74 -2.48 9.19
CA HIS A 22 13.66 -1.02 8.96
C HIS A 22 12.70 -0.26 9.91
N ASP A 23 12.30 -0.85 11.02
CA ASP A 23 11.37 -0.22 11.96
C ASP A 23 12.07 0.18 13.27
N PRO A 24 12.42 1.46 13.49
CA PRO A 24 13.01 1.92 14.75
C PRO A 24 12.03 1.85 15.94
N THR A 25 10.75 1.53 15.71
CA THR A 25 9.70 1.37 16.71
C THR A 25 9.26 -0.09 16.90
N ALA A 26 9.87 -1.04 16.19
CA ALA A 26 9.64 -2.46 16.40
C ALA A 26 9.86 -2.83 17.88
N GLY A 27 8.83 -3.35 18.53
CA GLY A 27 8.87 -3.73 19.94
C GLY A 27 8.64 -2.60 20.96
N TRP A 28 8.46 -1.34 20.54
CA TRP A 28 8.02 -0.28 21.45
C TRP A 28 6.51 -0.45 21.73
N ALA A 29 6.14 -0.58 23.00
CA ALA A 29 4.77 -0.84 23.46
C ALA A 29 4.07 -2.12 22.88
N GLY A 30 4.84 -3.12 22.42
CA GLY A 30 4.27 -4.36 21.88
C GLY A 30 3.75 -4.24 20.44
N ALA A 31 4.19 -3.21 19.70
CA ALA A 31 3.90 -3.07 18.28
C ALA A 31 4.38 -4.30 17.49
N ALA A 32 3.47 -4.90 16.73
CA ALA A 32 3.76 -6.06 15.89
C ALA A 32 4.76 -5.68 14.76
N PRO A 33 5.71 -6.56 14.41
CA PRO A 33 6.66 -6.34 13.33
C PRO A 33 5.97 -5.93 12.03
N MET A 34 6.48 -4.91 11.34
CA MET A 34 5.90 -4.38 10.09
C MET A 34 6.01 -5.38 8.93
N TYR A 35 5.09 -6.33 8.88
CA TYR A 35 4.74 -7.07 7.68
C TYR A 35 3.50 -6.41 7.05
N SER A 36 3.43 -6.33 5.71
CA SER A 36 2.17 -6.09 4.97
C SER A 36 1.71 -4.64 4.74
N ALA A 37 2.62 -3.67 4.68
CA ALA A 37 2.28 -2.31 4.18
C ALA A 37 1.69 -2.34 2.75
N LEU A 38 2.03 -3.37 1.97
CA LEU A 38 1.56 -3.57 0.61
C LEU A 38 0.04 -3.80 0.55
N THR A 39 -0.47 -4.71 1.38
CA THR A 39 -1.89 -5.06 1.42
C THR A 39 -2.72 -3.87 1.86
N LEU A 40 -2.26 -3.16 2.90
CA LEU A 40 -2.92 -1.94 3.37
C LEU A 40 -2.95 -0.86 2.28
N ARG A 41 -1.83 -0.63 1.57
CA ARG A 41 -1.78 0.37 0.48
C ARG A 41 -2.77 0.04 -0.64
N LEU A 42 -2.92 -1.23 -1.00
CA LEU A 42 -3.91 -1.67 -1.99
C LEU A 42 -5.34 -1.44 -1.50
N TRP A 43 -5.64 -1.79 -0.24
CA TRP A 43 -6.96 -1.55 0.35
C TRP A 43 -7.31 -0.07 0.44
N VAL A 44 -6.40 0.77 0.96
CA VAL A 44 -6.60 2.21 1.05
C VAL A 44 -6.82 2.82 -0.33
N SER A 45 -6.03 2.39 -1.33
CA SER A 45 -6.21 2.87 -2.70
C SER A 45 -7.54 2.40 -3.30
N GLY A 46 -7.93 1.14 -3.09
CA GLY A 46 -9.19 0.59 -3.60
C GLY A 46 -10.42 1.28 -3.00
N ILE A 47 -10.45 1.43 -1.67
CA ILE A 47 -11.53 2.15 -0.97
C ILE A 47 -11.57 3.61 -1.40
N GLY A 48 -10.40 4.26 -1.50
CA GLY A 48 -10.30 5.65 -1.96
C GLY A 48 -10.80 5.85 -3.39
N ILE A 49 -10.50 4.93 -4.32
CA ILE A 49 -11.02 4.96 -5.69
C ILE A 49 -12.54 4.83 -5.67
N LEU A 50 -13.07 3.83 -4.96
CA LEU A 50 -14.51 3.60 -4.89
C LEU A 50 -15.25 4.83 -4.35
N PHE A 51 -14.74 5.42 -3.26
CA PHE A 51 -15.28 6.64 -2.68
C PHE A 51 -15.23 7.81 -3.67
N CYS A 52 -14.06 8.10 -4.26
CA CYS A 52 -13.91 9.22 -5.19
C CYS A 52 -14.80 9.08 -6.42
N VAL A 53 -14.92 7.88 -6.98
CA VAL A 53 -15.78 7.61 -8.14
C VAL A 53 -17.25 7.77 -7.77
N ALA A 54 -17.70 7.16 -6.68
CA ALA A 54 -19.11 7.25 -6.24
C ALA A 54 -19.50 8.71 -5.94
N THR A 55 -18.69 9.42 -5.15
CA THR A 55 -18.95 10.83 -4.83
C THR A 55 -18.83 11.73 -6.06
N GLY A 56 -17.88 11.46 -6.96
CA GLY A 56 -17.74 12.19 -8.22
C GLY A 56 -18.97 12.06 -9.12
N ILE A 57 -19.53 10.86 -9.24
CA ILE A 57 -20.79 10.62 -9.98
C ILE A 57 -21.95 11.39 -9.36
N VAL A 58 -22.06 11.41 -8.03
CA VAL A 58 -23.09 12.21 -7.34
C VAL A 58 -22.88 13.70 -7.59
N ALA A 59 -21.65 14.20 -7.51
CA ALA A 59 -21.32 15.61 -7.76
C ALA A 59 -21.68 16.06 -9.18
N LEU A 60 -21.55 15.19 -10.18
CA LEU A 60 -21.99 15.49 -11.57
C LEU A 60 -23.50 15.71 -11.70
N ARG A 61 -24.31 15.31 -10.71
CA ARG A 61 -25.76 15.54 -10.70
C ARG A 61 -26.15 16.86 -10.03
N MET A 62 -25.19 17.60 -9.49
CA MET A 62 -25.40 18.86 -8.78
C MET A 62 -24.88 20.03 -9.62
N ASP A 63 -25.73 21.03 -9.86
CA ASP A 63 -25.34 22.19 -10.67
C ASP A 63 -24.20 22.99 -10.01
N GLY A 64 -23.16 23.30 -10.79
CA GLY A 64 -21.99 24.04 -10.32
C GLY A 64 -20.89 23.19 -9.65
N TRP A 65 -21.09 21.87 -9.50
CA TRP A 65 -20.13 20.97 -8.83
C TRP A 65 -19.17 20.23 -9.78
N LEU A 66 -19.15 20.59 -11.07
CA LEU A 66 -18.29 19.95 -12.08
C LEU A 66 -16.82 19.95 -11.67
N TRP A 67 -16.31 21.08 -11.18
CA TRP A 67 -14.91 21.18 -10.75
C TRP A 67 -14.57 20.17 -9.64
N PHE A 68 -15.48 19.96 -8.70
CA PHE A 68 -15.29 19.04 -7.59
C PHE A 68 -15.27 17.59 -8.08
N ALA A 69 -16.17 17.23 -9.00
CA ALA A 69 -16.15 15.92 -9.66
C ALA A 69 -14.83 15.68 -10.40
N LEU A 70 -14.31 16.67 -11.13
CA LEU A 70 -13.02 16.58 -11.82
C LEU A 70 -11.85 16.36 -10.86
N VAL A 71 -11.83 17.06 -9.72
CA VAL A 71 -10.81 16.85 -8.68
C VAL A 71 -10.88 15.42 -8.13
N LEU A 72 -12.08 14.92 -7.82
CA LEU A 72 -12.25 13.54 -7.32
C LEU A 72 -11.78 12.50 -8.34
N PHE A 73 -12.10 12.67 -9.62
CA PHE A 73 -11.62 11.76 -10.66
C PHE A 73 -10.11 11.85 -10.87
N ALA A 74 -9.50 13.04 -10.73
CA ALA A 74 -8.04 13.18 -10.76
C ALA A 74 -7.38 12.44 -9.59
N VAL A 75 -7.95 12.52 -8.38
CA VAL A 75 -7.47 11.75 -7.22
C VAL A 75 -7.64 10.24 -7.47
N ALA A 76 -8.79 9.80 -7.98
CA ALA A 76 -9.03 8.41 -8.32
C ALA A 76 -8.01 7.89 -9.34
N LEU A 77 -7.66 8.68 -10.36
CA LEU A 77 -6.62 8.36 -11.34
C LEU A 77 -5.24 8.20 -10.67
N GLY A 78 -4.88 9.11 -9.76
CA GLY A 78 -3.64 9.01 -8.99
C GLY A 78 -3.57 7.73 -8.14
N LEU A 79 -4.67 7.35 -7.48
CA LEU A 79 -4.76 6.09 -6.74
C LEU A 79 -4.65 4.86 -7.66
N LEU A 80 -5.22 4.93 -8.87
CA LEU A 80 -5.11 3.87 -9.86
C LEU A 80 -3.65 3.69 -10.33
N ILE A 81 -2.94 4.80 -10.57
CA ILE A 81 -1.50 4.80 -10.87
C ILE A 81 -0.72 4.19 -9.69
N ASN A 82 -1.06 4.51 -8.44
CA ASN A 82 -0.41 3.92 -7.27
C ASN A 82 -0.58 2.39 -7.21
N ILE A 83 -1.78 1.87 -7.49
CA ILE A 83 -2.02 0.42 -7.60
C ILE A 83 -1.16 -0.19 -8.71
N GLY A 84 -1.16 0.45 -9.89
CA GLY A 84 -0.36 0.03 -11.04
C GLY A 84 1.14 0.01 -10.72
N TRP A 85 1.64 1.03 -10.02
CA TRP A 85 3.03 1.12 -9.58
C TRP A 85 3.38 0.02 -8.59
N VAL A 86 2.51 -0.25 -7.61
CA VAL A 86 2.68 -1.35 -6.66
C VAL A 86 2.72 -2.70 -7.39
N ALA A 87 1.80 -2.94 -8.31
CA ALA A 87 1.78 -4.17 -9.10
C ALA A 87 3.03 -4.29 -9.99
N HIS A 88 3.45 -3.19 -10.60
CA HIS A 88 4.67 -3.11 -11.41
C HIS A 88 5.92 -3.45 -10.58
N ARG A 89 6.04 -2.85 -9.39
CA ARG A 89 7.13 -3.11 -8.45
C ARG A 89 7.17 -4.58 -8.03
N LYS A 90 6.01 -5.16 -7.72
CA LYS A 90 5.88 -6.58 -7.35
C LYS A 90 6.30 -7.51 -8.50
N ARG A 91 6.01 -7.16 -9.75
CA ARG A 91 6.43 -7.93 -10.94
C ARG A 91 7.93 -7.91 -11.18
N ARG A 92 8.66 -6.90 -10.68
CA ARG A 92 10.14 -6.82 -10.80
C ARG A 92 10.89 -7.59 -9.70
N GLY A 93 10.18 -8.21 -8.76
CA GLY A 93 10.79 -9.05 -7.74
C GLY A 93 11.43 -8.29 -6.59
N GLU A 94 11.14 -7.00 -6.43
CA GLU A 94 11.48 -6.26 -5.22
C GLU A 94 10.58 -6.76 -4.07
N PRO A 95 11.14 -7.38 -3.01
CA PRO A 95 10.36 -7.77 -1.86
C PRO A 95 9.85 -6.50 -1.18
N GLY A 96 8.53 -6.37 -1.12
CA GLY A 96 7.85 -5.52 -0.16
C GLY A 96 7.36 -6.36 1.01
#